data_AF-A0A2E5SUG9-F1
#
_entry.id   AF-A0A2E5SUG9-F1
#
_cell.length_a   1.000
_cell.length_b   1.000
_cell.length_c   1.000
_cell.angle_alpha   90.00
_cell.angle_beta   90.00
_cell.angle_gamma   90.00
#
_symmetry.space_group_name_H-M   'P 1'
#
loop_
_entity.id
_entity.type
_entity.pdbx_description
1 polymer ?
#
loop_
_entity_poly.entity_id
_entity_poly.type
_entity_poly.pdbx_seq_one_letter_code
_entity_poly.pdbx_strand_id
1 'polypeptide(L)'
;MKIKFYSFITMMLIGSFAFGQTAISNCGDFTAGSAEAWPEILTAALNTDGASSQEAQSFSMNVTSLPDGGANFRVFKTTANGGNFFGNPQALVLGENGITVAAVGFDRTVKFQFSTGDVEFDFLSVNSNESACTATSAEPSTAVSDCDAFDDGPNTTWTDVLTAALDTDGASSQEAQSFTMNVTSLPDGGANYRVVKTVANGNWNNGPATALNLGTNTKTVPGVAFDRTVKFQFSSGDVEFSTLTLNGEDVSCEAAAVETLTVTTTACSSASSVAMTGPWWG
;
A
#
# COMPACT_ATOMS: atom_id res chain seq x y z
N MET A 1 -12.87 -23.27 -50.56
CA MET A 1 -13.49 -22.80 -49.30
C MET A 1 -12.41 -22.09 -48.50
N LYS A 2 -12.47 -20.75 -48.40
CA LYS A 2 -11.41 -19.93 -47.77
C LYS A 2 -11.65 -19.90 -46.25
N ILE A 3 -10.77 -20.55 -45.48
CA ILE A 3 -10.78 -20.49 -44.01
C ILE A 3 -10.01 -19.23 -43.60
N LYS A 4 -10.72 -18.29 -42.97
CA LYS A 4 -10.13 -17.06 -42.43
C LYS A 4 -9.43 -17.38 -41.11
N PHE A 5 -8.13 -17.15 -41.05
CA PHE A 5 -7.37 -17.11 -39.80
C PHE A 5 -7.77 -15.84 -39.03
N TYR A 6 -8.47 -15.98 -37.92
CA TYR A 6 -8.67 -14.90 -36.96
C TYR A 6 -7.50 -14.92 -35.97
N SER A 7 -6.63 -13.92 -36.09
CA SER A 7 -5.57 -13.65 -35.12
C SER A 7 -6.20 -13.13 -33.83
N PHE A 8 -6.24 -13.96 -32.80
CA PHE A 8 -6.54 -13.53 -31.43
C PHE A 8 -5.28 -12.85 -30.89
N ILE A 9 -5.23 -11.51 -30.96
CA ILE A 9 -4.30 -10.71 -30.18
C ILE A 9 -4.85 -10.70 -28.75
N THR A 10 -4.25 -11.52 -27.89
CA THR A 10 -4.36 -11.33 -26.44
C THR A 10 -3.52 -10.10 -26.11
N MET A 11 -4.18 -8.95 -26.01
CA MET A 11 -3.58 -7.75 -25.43
C MET A 11 -3.49 -7.99 -23.92
N MET A 12 -2.33 -8.48 -23.49
CA MET A 12 -1.94 -8.55 -22.09
C MET A 12 -1.77 -7.09 -21.63
N LEU A 13 -2.83 -6.54 -21.02
CA LEU A 13 -2.73 -5.32 -20.23
C LEU A 13 -1.86 -5.67 -19.03
N ILE A 14 -0.58 -5.29 -19.12
CA ILE A 14 0.30 -5.23 -17.96
C ILE A 14 -0.15 -3.97 -17.22
N GLY A 15 -0.92 -4.15 -16.15
CA GLY A 15 -1.16 -3.06 -15.20
C GLY A 15 0.19 -2.58 -14.70
N SER A 16 0.46 -1.30 -14.90
CA SER A 16 1.63 -0.63 -14.36
C SER A 16 1.46 -0.56 -12.85
N PHE A 17 2.01 -1.54 -12.11
CA PHE A 17 2.15 -1.40 -10.67
C PHE A 17 3.12 -0.24 -10.43
N ALA A 18 2.61 0.87 -9.89
CA ALA A 18 3.45 1.98 -9.46
C ALA A 18 4.13 1.54 -8.16
N PHE A 19 5.29 0.88 -8.28
CA PHE A 19 6.18 0.66 -7.15
C PHE A 19 6.66 2.04 -6.65
N GLY A 20 6.68 2.27 -5.34
CA GLY A 20 7.28 3.46 -4.73
C GLY A 20 8.78 3.48 -5.01
N GLN A 21 9.14 3.98 -6.17
CA GLN A 21 10.50 4.10 -6.65
C GLN A 21 11.11 5.39 -6.09
N THR A 22 12.35 5.31 -5.62
CA THR A 22 13.15 6.48 -5.20
C THR A 22 14.55 6.42 -5.80
N ALA A 23 15.26 7.55 -5.78
CA ALA A 23 16.67 7.61 -6.15
C ALA A 23 17.55 7.56 -4.90
N ILE A 24 18.78 7.04 -5.01
CA ILE A 24 19.76 7.02 -3.91
C ILE A 24 19.94 8.42 -3.31
N SER A 25 20.07 9.44 -4.16
CA SER A 25 20.22 10.85 -3.74
C SER A 25 19.04 11.42 -2.94
N ASN A 26 17.87 10.79 -3.04
CA ASN A 26 16.65 11.20 -2.34
C ASN A 26 16.33 10.30 -1.12
N CYS A 27 17.19 9.33 -0.82
CA CYS A 27 17.01 8.41 0.30
C CYS A 27 17.83 8.85 1.52
N GLY A 28 17.16 9.06 2.64
CA GLY A 28 17.78 9.51 3.89
C GLY A 28 18.75 8.52 4.55
N ASP A 29 18.77 7.26 4.11
CA ASP A 29 19.71 6.24 4.60
C ASP A 29 21.11 6.40 4.00
N PHE A 30 21.24 7.18 2.93
CA PHE A 30 22.52 7.51 2.31
C PHE A 30 23.08 8.82 2.86
N THR A 31 24.41 8.87 2.96
CA THR A 31 25.15 10.05 3.40
C THR A 31 26.21 10.42 2.37
N ALA A 32 26.51 11.72 2.26
CA ALA A 32 27.54 12.21 1.35
C ALA A 32 28.92 11.64 1.71
N GLY A 33 29.59 11.06 0.71
CA GLY A 33 30.95 10.55 0.79
C GLY A 33 32.00 11.62 0.57
N SER A 34 33.17 11.44 1.17
CA SER A 34 34.31 12.36 1.03
C SER A 34 35.15 12.13 -0.23
N ALA A 35 34.90 11.04 -0.98
CA ALA A 35 35.61 10.72 -2.20
C ALA A 35 34.69 10.99 -3.41
N GLU A 36 35.12 11.83 -4.34
CA GLU A 36 34.30 12.23 -5.51
C GLU A 36 33.81 11.04 -6.35
N ALA A 37 34.60 9.97 -6.45
CA ALA A 37 34.22 8.77 -7.19
C ALA A 37 33.18 7.88 -6.47
N TRP A 38 32.89 8.17 -5.20
CA TRP A 38 32.02 7.39 -4.33
C TRP A 38 31.16 8.31 -3.45
N PRO A 39 30.30 9.14 -4.07
CA PRO A 39 29.60 10.22 -3.40
C PRO A 39 28.51 9.76 -2.44
N GLU A 40 28.02 8.53 -2.54
CA GLU A 40 26.89 8.05 -1.74
C GLU A 40 27.33 6.89 -0.83
N ILE A 41 27.06 7.00 0.47
CA ILE A 41 27.49 6.04 1.48
C ILE A 41 26.28 5.50 2.25
N LEU A 42 26.08 4.19 2.15
CA LEU A 42 25.19 3.41 2.99
C LEU A 42 26.00 2.77 4.12
N THR A 43 25.72 3.16 5.37
CA THR A 43 26.45 2.64 6.53
C THR A 43 25.75 1.41 7.10
N ALA A 44 26.46 0.29 7.19
CA ALA A 44 25.92 -0.95 7.78
C ALA A 44 26.32 -1.11 9.24
N ALA A 45 27.57 -0.75 9.58
CA ALA A 45 28.07 -0.75 10.95
C ALA A 45 29.16 0.28 11.14
N LEU A 46 29.28 0.81 12.35
CA LEU A 46 30.37 1.64 12.82
C LEU A 46 31.20 0.91 13.87
N ASN A 47 32.48 1.24 13.95
CA ASN A 47 33.37 0.74 15.01
C ASN A 47 32.82 1.04 16.42
N THR A 48 32.03 2.11 16.58
CA THR A 48 31.42 2.49 17.86
C THR A 48 30.26 1.59 18.28
N ASP A 49 29.76 0.75 17.38
CA ASP A 49 28.64 -0.15 17.68
C ASP A 49 29.09 -1.37 18.48
N GLY A 50 30.40 -1.56 18.66
CA GLY A 50 30.97 -2.65 19.45
C GLY A 50 30.71 -4.01 18.81
N ALA A 51 30.29 -4.98 19.64
CA ALA A 51 30.11 -6.37 19.23
C ALA A 51 29.17 -6.56 18.02
N SER A 52 28.15 -5.73 17.83
CA SER A 52 27.23 -5.84 16.69
C SER A 52 27.94 -5.56 15.35
N SER A 53 29.00 -4.75 15.35
CA SER A 53 29.79 -4.47 14.15
C SER A 53 30.63 -5.66 13.67
N GLN A 54 30.83 -6.64 14.56
CA GLN A 54 31.59 -7.86 14.30
C GLN A 54 30.78 -8.87 13.49
N GLU A 55 29.45 -8.80 13.55
CA GLU A 55 28.54 -9.68 12.83
C GLU A 55 28.67 -9.52 11.30
N ALA A 56 28.04 -10.42 10.56
CA ALA A 56 27.96 -10.28 9.11
C ALA A 56 27.14 -9.04 8.77
N GLN A 57 27.62 -8.24 7.82
CA GLN A 57 26.99 -6.98 7.42
C GLN A 57 26.56 -7.08 5.97
N SER A 58 25.34 -6.70 5.63
CA SER A 58 24.79 -6.86 4.28
C SER A 58 23.96 -5.68 3.83
N PHE A 59 23.81 -5.55 2.51
CA PHE A 59 22.68 -4.85 1.92
C PHE A 59 22.06 -5.70 0.80
N SER A 60 20.77 -5.49 0.56
CA SER A 60 20.05 -5.94 -0.63
C SER A 60 19.27 -4.76 -1.20
N MET A 61 19.24 -4.63 -2.53
CA MET A 61 18.60 -3.55 -3.25
C MET A 61 18.00 -4.08 -4.55
N ASN A 62 16.75 -3.72 -4.85
CA ASN A 62 16.16 -3.97 -6.17
C ASN A 62 16.24 -2.70 -7.02
N VAL A 63 17.11 -2.71 -8.02
CA VAL A 63 17.39 -1.57 -8.90
C VAL A 63 16.40 -1.57 -10.05
N THR A 64 15.71 -0.45 -10.24
CA THR A 64 14.70 -0.24 -11.26
C THR A 64 15.19 0.63 -12.42
N SER A 65 16.20 1.48 -12.17
CA SER A 65 16.84 2.29 -13.21
C SER A 65 18.31 2.57 -12.90
N LEU A 66 19.11 2.71 -13.96
CA LEU A 66 20.54 3.04 -13.90
C LEU A 66 20.84 4.25 -14.79
N PRO A 67 21.80 5.11 -14.41
CA PRO A 67 22.23 6.22 -15.27
C PRO A 67 22.96 5.73 -16.52
N ASP A 68 23.05 6.61 -17.52
CA ASP A 68 23.84 6.38 -18.73
C ASP A 68 25.32 6.14 -18.37
N GLY A 69 25.84 4.96 -18.71
CA GLY A 69 27.18 4.50 -18.31
C GLY A 69 27.20 3.54 -17.11
N GLY A 70 26.04 3.26 -16.51
CA GLY A 70 25.87 2.35 -15.39
C GLY A 70 26.33 2.94 -14.06
N ALA A 71 26.19 2.14 -13.00
CA ALA A 71 26.64 2.49 -11.66
C ALA A 71 27.40 1.32 -11.03
N ASN A 72 28.24 1.61 -10.05
CA ASN A 72 28.97 0.61 -9.29
C ASN A 72 28.77 0.84 -7.80
N PHE A 73 28.89 -0.22 -7.01
CA PHE A 73 29.08 -0.15 -5.57
C PHE A 73 30.43 -0.79 -5.17
N ARG A 74 30.93 -0.46 -3.97
CA ARG A 74 32.06 -1.16 -3.36
C ARG A 74 31.93 -1.23 -1.85
N VAL A 75 32.60 -2.22 -1.26
CA VAL A 75 32.69 -2.36 0.19
C VAL A 75 33.85 -1.52 0.73
N PHE A 76 33.58 -0.69 1.73
CA PHE A 76 34.58 -0.16 2.64
C PHE A 76 34.49 -0.88 3.98
N LYS A 77 35.64 -1.24 4.57
CA LYS A 77 35.69 -1.72 5.95
C LYS A 77 36.99 -1.37 6.66
N THR A 78 36.98 -1.29 7.98
CA THR A 78 38.21 -1.27 8.77
C THR A 78 38.74 -2.68 9.01
N THR A 79 40.06 -2.79 9.18
CA THR A 79 40.78 -4.04 9.45
C THR A 79 41.15 -4.13 10.92
N ALA A 80 41.56 -5.32 11.39
CA ALA A 80 41.95 -5.55 12.79
C ALA A 80 43.05 -4.59 13.28
N ASN A 81 43.91 -4.13 12.37
CA ASN A 81 45.01 -3.21 12.67
C ASN A 81 44.59 -1.72 12.59
N GLY A 82 43.28 -1.43 12.51
CA GLY A 82 42.76 -0.07 12.37
C GLY A 82 42.93 0.54 10.97
N GLY A 83 43.49 -0.20 10.01
CA GLY A 83 43.65 0.25 8.63
C GLY A 83 42.35 0.19 7.83
N ASN A 84 42.28 0.95 6.75
CA ASN A 84 41.15 0.98 5.83
C ASN A 84 41.32 -0.06 4.71
N PHE A 85 40.24 -0.75 4.35
CA PHE A 85 40.17 -1.64 3.19
C PHE A 85 39.03 -1.19 2.27
N PHE A 86 39.33 -1.17 0.97
CA PHE A 86 38.36 -0.92 -0.09
C PHE A 86 38.32 -2.14 -1.00
N GLY A 87 37.13 -2.72 -1.17
CA GLY A 87 36.88 -3.79 -2.12
C GLY A 87 36.95 -3.28 -3.56
N ASN A 88 37.04 -4.23 -4.49
CA ASN A 88 36.93 -3.91 -5.91
C ASN A 88 35.51 -3.39 -6.22
N PRO A 89 35.37 -2.41 -7.13
CA PRO A 89 34.08 -1.99 -7.65
C PRO A 89 33.30 -3.18 -8.24
N GLN A 90 32.00 -3.21 -7.98
CA GLN A 90 31.06 -4.16 -8.53
C GLN A 90 29.98 -3.38 -9.26
N ALA A 91 29.70 -3.73 -10.52
CA ALA A 91 28.66 -3.09 -11.30
C ALA A 91 27.28 -3.43 -10.74
N LEU A 92 26.42 -2.43 -10.63
CA LEU A 92 24.99 -2.64 -10.40
C LEU A 92 24.32 -3.07 -11.71
N VAL A 93 23.34 -3.96 -11.58
CA VAL A 93 22.47 -4.40 -12.68
C VAL A 93 21.03 -4.04 -12.36
N LEU A 94 20.14 -4.04 -13.36
CA LEU A 94 18.70 -3.98 -13.09
C LEU A 94 18.25 -5.24 -12.34
N GLY A 95 17.33 -5.09 -11.40
CA GLY A 95 16.87 -6.15 -10.50
C GLY A 95 17.67 -6.24 -9.19
N GLU A 96 17.74 -7.44 -8.63
CA GLU A 96 18.34 -7.68 -7.32
C GLU A 96 19.87 -7.53 -7.32
N ASN A 97 20.37 -6.71 -6.40
CA ASN A 97 21.78 -6.51 -6.11
C ASN A 97 22.00 -6.64 -4.60
N GLY A 98 23.15 -7.17 -4.19
CA GLY A 98 23.47 -7.24 -2.76
C GLY A 98 24.82 -7.88 -2.50
N ILE A 99 25.29 -7.73 -1.26
CA ILE A 99 26.50 -8.40 -0.80
C ILE A 99 26.43 -8.64 0.70
N THR A 100 27.07 -9.71 1.15
CA THR A 100 27.31 -9.97 2.57
C THR A 100 28.81 -9.94 2.87
N VAL A 101 29.19 -9.06 3.79
CA VAL A 101 30.54 -8.99 4.37
C VAL A 101 30.56 -9.91 5.58
N ALA A 102 31.34 -11.01 5.49
CA ALA A 102 31.44 -12.00 6.55
C ALA A 102 31.84 -11.42 7.91
N ALA A 103 31.35 -12.08 8.98
CA ALA A 103 31.66 -11.74 10.37
C ALA A 103 33.15 -11.86 10.70
N VAL A 104 33.59 -11.13 11.72
CA VAL A 104 34.96 -11.14 12.26
C VAL A 104 34.91 -11.11 13.81
N GLY A 105 36.07 -11.05 14.47
CA GLY A 105 36.18 -11.00 15.94
C GLY A 105 36.74 -9.69 16.50
N PHE A 106 36.56 -8.57 15.80
CA PHE A 106 37.00 -7.24 16.23
C PHE A 106 36.03 -6.17 15.72
N ASP A 107 35.84 -5.11 16.51
CA ASP A 107 34.96 -4.00 16.15
C ASP A 107 35.44 -3.32 14.88
N ARG A 108 34.52 -3.00 13.98
CA ARG A 108 34.86 -2.46 12.66
C ARG A 108 33.79 -1.54 12.11
N THR A 109 34.17 -0.68 11.19
CA THR A 109 33.21 0.02 10.33
C THR A 109 32.99 -0.80 9.08
N VAL A 110 31.75 -0.91 8.61
CA VAL A 110 31.39 -1.45 7.28
C VAL A 110 30.44 -0.48 6.59
N LYS A 111 30.79 -0.10 5.36
CA LYS A 111 30.02 0.80 4.51
C LYS A 111 29.95 0.25 3.09
N PHE A 112 28.83 0.49 2.42
CA PHE A 112 28.66 0.28 0.99
C PHE A 112 28.67 1.64 0.32
N GLN A 113 29.63 1.86 -0.58
CA GLN A 113 29.79 3.13 -1.26
C GLN A 113 29.33 2.98 -2.70
N PHE A 114 28.57 3.93 -3.20
CA PHE A 114 27.98 3.92 -4.54
C PHE A 114 28.59 5.05 -5.38
N SER A 115 28.75 4.80 -6.68
CA SER A 115 29.45 5.72 -7.59
C SER A 115 28.61 6.91 -8.05
N THR A 116 27.31 6.91 -7.74
CA THR A 116 26.34 7.95 -8.12
C THR A 116 25.07 7.85 -7.26
N GLY A 117 24.36 8.96 -7.10
CA GLY A 117 23.04 9.04 -6.47
C GLY A 117 21.86 8.88 -7.43
N ASP A 118 22.12 8.69 -8.72
CA ASP A 118 21.09 8.62 -9.77
C ASP A 118 20.52 7.21 -9.99
N VAL A 119 20.94 6.22 -9.20
CA VAL A 119 20.36 4.88 -9.23
C VAL A 119 18.97 4.93 -8.61
N GLU A 120 17.97 4.46 -9.35
CA GLU A 120 16.61 4.33 -8.84
C GLU A 120 16.34 2.90 -8.40
N PHE A 121 15.61 2.74 -7.31
CA PHE A 121 15.31 1.46 -6.67
C PHE A 121 13.93 1.50 -6.01
N ASP A 122 13.33 0.33 -5.84
CA ASP A 122 12.02 0.13 -5.20
C ASP A 122 12.08 -0.82 -3.99
N PHE A 123 13.28 -1.32 -3.66
CA PHE A 123 13.55 -2.05 -2.43
C PHE A 123 14.98 -1.77 -1.96
N LEU A 124 15.15 -1.57 -0.65
CA LEU A 124 16.45 -1.53 0.02
C LEU A 124 16.34 -2.17 1.41
N SER A 125 17.33 -2.98 1.79
CA SER A 125 17.49 -3.53 3.14
C SER A 125 18.95 -3.49 3.55
N VAL A 126 19.22 -3.15 4.82
CA VAL A 126 20.56 -3.17 5.44
C VAL A 126 20.52 -4.05 6.67
N ASN A 127 21.40 -5.07 6.72
CA ASN A 127 21.44 -6.04 7.81
C ASN A 127 20.07 -6.67 8.11
N SER A 128 19.29 -6.96 7.06
CA SER A 128 17.92 -7.47 7.13
C SER A 128 16.88 -6.48 7.68
N ASN A 129 17.23 -5.21 7.88
CA ASN A 129 16.29 -4.14 8.20
C ASN A 129 15.92 -3.40 6.92
N GLU A 130 14.65 -3.46 6.53
CA GLU A 130 14.15 -2.77 5.35
C GLU A 130 14.18 -1.24 5.53
N SER A 131 14.53 -0.56 4.44
CA SER A 131 14.63 0.89 4.38
C SER A 131 13.24 1.53 4.24
N ALA A 132 13.04 2.64 4.93
CA ALA A 132 11.86 3.47 4.74
C ALA A 132 11.89 4.26 3.41
N CYS A 133 13.04 4.33 2.73
CA CYS A 133 13.19 5.07 1.48
C CYS A 133 12.32 4.52 0.34
N THR A 134 12.01 3.23 0.40
CA THR A 134 11.15 2.52 -0.56
C THR A 134 9.88 2.00 0.09
N ALA A 135 9.57 2.45 1.30
CA ALA A 135 8.37 2.04 2.01
C ALA A 135 7.13 2.67 1.35
N THR A 136 6.70 2.06 0.24
CA THR A 136 5.30 1.69 0.13
C THR A 136 5.24 0.33 0.80
N SER A 137 4.79 0.28 2.04
CA SER A 137 4.21 -0.98 2.50
C SER A 137 3.11 -1.29 1.49
N ALA A 138 3.29 -2.34 0.68
CA ALA A 138 2.19 -2.96 -0.01
C ALA A 138 1.35 -3.65 1.06
N GLU A 139 0.73 -2.83 1.93
CA GLU A 139 -0.39 -3.28 2.71
C GLU A 139 -1.41 -3.85 1.72
N PRO A 140 -2.05 -4.97 2.03
CA PRO A 140 -3.10 -5.51 1.17
C PRO A 140 -4.05 -4.38 0.80
N SER A 141 -4.15 -4.09 -0.49
CA SER A 141 -4.97 -3.02 -1.01
C SER A 141 -6.29 -3.58 -1.52
N THR A 142 -7.37 -2.88 -1.21
CA THR A 142 -8.71 -3.20 -1.70
C THR A 142 -9.16 -2.05 -2.58
N ALA A 143 -9.67 -2.35 -3.77
CA ALA A 143 -10.32 -1.34 -4.60
C ALA A 143 -11.64 -0.92 -3.94
N VAL A 144 -12.02 0.35 -4.04
CA VAL A 144 -13.31 0.86 -3.55
C VAL A 144 -14.48 0.04 -4.11
N SER A 145 -14.42 -0.34 -5.40
CA SER A 145 -15.46 -1.16 -6.03
C SER A 145 -15.53 -2.60 -5.53
N ASP A 146 -14.47 -3.10 -4.89
CA ASP A 146 -14.37 -4.47 -4.39
C ASP A 146 -14.69 -4.56 -2.89
N CYS A 147 -15.03 -3.44 -2.25
CA CYS A 147 -15.33 -3.38 -0.84
C CYS A 147 -16.84 -3.26 -0.60
N ASP A 148 -17.44 -4.26 0.05
CA ASP A 148 -18.88 -4.33 0.34
C ASP A 148 -19.43 -3.18 1.21
N ALA A 149 -18.56 -2.36 1.82
CA ALA A 149 -18.97 -1.16 2.53
C ALA A 149 -19.39 -0.01 1.60
N PHE A 150 -19.11 -0.12 0.30
CA PHE A 150 -19.47 0.87 -0.71
C PHE A 150 -20.66 0.39 -1.53
N ASP A 151 -21.68 1.23 -1.63
CA ASP A 151 -22.80 1.05 -2.55
C ASP A 151 -22.46 1.66 -3.92
N ASP A 152 -23.18 1.20 -4.96
CA ASP A 152 -23.18 1.84 -6.28
C ASP A 152 -23.53 3.34 -6.17
N GLY A 153 -22.72 4.14 -6.87
CA GLY A 153 -22.83 5.57 -6.98
C GLY A 153 -24.01 6.04 -7.85
N PRO A 154 -24.45 7.30 -7.71
CA PRO A 154 -25.62 7.81 -8.41
C PRO A 154 -25.43 7.98 -9.93
N ASN A 155 -24.19 7.95 -10.46
CA ASN A 155 -23.88 8.10 -11.88
C ASN A 155 -22.41 7.78 -12.17
N THR A 156 -22.02 7.85 -13.45
CA THR A 156 -20.66 7.55 -13.92
C THR A 156 -19.57 8.52 -13.45
N THR A 157 -19.90 9.64 -12.80
CA THR A 157 -18.90 10.59 -12.25
C THR A 157 -18.69 10.40 -10.75
N TRP A 158 -19.66 9.78 -10.07
CA TRP A 158 -19.63 9.47 -8.65
C TRP A 158 -20.08 8.02 -8.54
N THR A 159 -19.12 7.12 -8.68
CA THR A 159 -19.32 5.70 -8.97
C THR A 159 -19.57 4.86 -7.74
N ASP A 160 -19.14 5.34 -6.57
CA ASP A 160 -19.20 4.57 -5.32
C ASP A 160 -19.58 5.47 -4.14
N VAL A 161 -20.29 4.92 -3.16
CA VAL A 161 -20.82 5.64 -2.00
C VAL A 161 -20.52 4.90 -0.71
N LEU A 162 -19.80 5.57 0.20
CA LEU A 162 -19.71 5.16 1.61
C LEU A 162 -20.80 5.89 2.42
N THR A 163 -21.77 5.14 2.93
CA THR A 163 -22.86 5.69 3.76
C THR A 163 -22.41 5.78 5.22
N ALA A 164 -22.32 6.99 5.77
CA ALA A 164 -21.87 7.22 7.15
C ALA A 164 -23.01 7.24 8.17
N ALA A 165 -24.17 7.76 7.78
CA ALA A 165 -25.40 7.75 8.57
C ALA A 165 -26.61 7.93 7.65
N LEU A 166 -27.74 7.37 8.07
CA LEU A 166 -29.06 7.60 7.49
C LEU A 166 -29.92 8.45 8.43
N ASP A 167 -30.89 9.17 7.87
CA ASP A 167 -31.86 9.93 8.68
C ASP A 167 -32.71 9.01 9.57
N THR A 168 -32.92 7.76 9.15
CA THR A 168 -33.60 6.73 9.93
C THR A 168 -32.83 6.27 11.17
N ASP A 169 -31.54 6.60 11.29
CA ASP A 169 -30.73 6.24 12.46
C ASP A 169 -31.04 7.14 13.67
N GLY A 170 -31.81 8.22 13.46
CA GLY A 170 -32.24 9.13 14.51
C GLY A 170 -31.07 9.93 15.08
N ALA A 171 -30.98 10.01 16.41
CA ALA A 171 -30.03 10.89 17.10
C ALA A 171 -28.56 10.65 16.73
N SER A 172 -28.15 9.42 16.40
CA SER A 172 -26.77 9.12 15.99
C SER A 172 -26.39 9.80 14.67
N SER A 173 -27.36 10.00 13.77
CA SER A 173 -27.13 10.70 12.49
C SER A 173 -26.83 12.20 12.66
N GLN A 174 -27.20 12.75 13.81
CA GLN A 174 -26.97 14.14 14.19
C GLN A 174 -25.51 14.38 14.59
N GLU A 175 -24.79 13.34 15.01
CA GLU A 175 -23.40 13.42 15.45
C GLU A 175 -22.44 13.77 14.29
N ALA A 176 -21.19 14.05 14.61
CA ALA A 176 -20.17 14.25 13.60
C ALA A 176 -19.90 12.94 12.87
N GLN A 177 -19.86 12.99 11.54
CA GLN A 177 -19.66 11.82 10.69
C GLN A 177 -18.32 11.96 9.97
N SER A 178 -17.53 10.90 9.89
CA SER A 178 -16.20 10.97 9.28
C SER A 178 -15.75 9.68 8.62
N PHE A 179 -14.87 9.81 7.63
CA PHE A 179 -14.03 8.69 7.21
C PHE A 179 -12.55 9.04 7.34
N THR A 180 -11.72 8.04 7.58
CA THR A 180 -10.27 8.08 7.34
C THR A 180 -9.89 6.90 6.48
N MET A 181 -9.23 7.16 5.36
CA MET A 181 -8.83 6.15 4.37
C MET A 181 -7.35 6.31 4.05
N ASN A 182 -6.57 5.23 4.11
CA ASN A 182 -5.19 5.23 3.62
C ASN A 182 -5.14 4.74 2.18
N VAL A 183 -5.05 5.69 1.23
CA VAL A 183 -5.05 5.41 -0.21
C VAL A 183 -3.67 4.91 -0.65
N THR A 184 -3.64 3.75 -1.28
CA THR A 184 -2.41 3.11 -1.79
C THR A 184 -2.25 3.29 -3.29
N SER A 185 -3.34 3.49 -4.04
CA SER A 185 -3.31 3.73 -5.48
C SER A 185 -4.47 4.61 -5.95
N LEU A 186 -4.26 5.34 -7.05
CA LEU A 186 -5.25 6.19 -7.71
C LEU A 186 -5.28 5.89 -9.21
N PRO A 187 -6.44 6.02 -9.88
CA PRO A 187 -6.53 5.89 -11.33
C PRO A 187 -5.76 7.01 -12.06
N ASP A 188 -5.45 6.78 -13.34
CA ASP A 188 -4.86 7.80 -14.22
C ASP A 188 -5.74 9.06 -14.25
N GLY A 189 -5.17 10.21 -13.87
CA GLY A 189 -5.90 11.48 -13.73
C GLY A 189 -6.43 11.76 -12.32
N GLY A 190 -6.21 10.84 -11.38
CA GLY A 190 -6.59 10.97 -9.98
C GLY A 190 -8.08 10.71 -9.73
N ALA A 191 -8.47 10.74 -8.46
CA ALA A 191 -9.86 10.59 -8.04
C ALA A 191 -10.23 11.66 -7.01
N ASN A 192 -11.53 11.89 -6.84
CA ASN A 192 -12.08 12.85 -5.90
C ASN A 192 -13.10 12.17 -4.99
N TYR A 193 -13.26 12.71 -3.78
CA TYR A 193 -14.43 12.46 -2.96
C TYR A 193 -15.29 13.72 -2.85
N ARG A 194 -16.57 13.56 -2.49
CA ARG A 194 -17.43 14.67 -2.03
C ARG A 194 -18.35 14.23 -0.91
N VAL A 195 -18.80 15.20 -0.12
CA VAL A 195 -19.83 14.98 0.90
C VAL A 195 -21.20 15.21 0.28
N VAL A 196 -22.12 14.27 0.46
CA VAL A 196 -23.53 14.39 0.10
C VAL A 196 -24.36 14.18 1.34
N LYS A 197 -25.23 15.13 1.67
CA LYS A 197 -26.02 15.08 2.91
C LYS A 197 -27.37 15.74 2.78
N THR A 198 -28.32 15.38 3.64
CA THR A 198 -29.56 16.15 3.78
C THR A 198 -29.34 17.36 4.71
N VAL A 199 -30.07 18.44 4.44
CA VAL A 199 -30.16 19.62 5.33
C VAL A 199 -31.49 19.62 6.08
N ALA A 200 -31.69 20.56 7.00
CA ALA A 200 -32.82 20.56 7.95
C ALA A 200 -34.22 20.50 7.31
N ASN A 201 -34.37 20.96 6.06
CA ASN A 201 -35.62 20.91 5.32
C ASN A 201 -35.79 19.64 4.46
N GLY A 202 -34.93 18.64 4.64
CA GLY A 202 -34.93 17.38 3.89
C GLY A 202 -34.27 17.45 2.51
N ASN A 203 -33.86 18.64 2.04
CA ASN A 203 -33.22 18.75 0.73
C ASN A 203 -31.78 18.19 0.76
N TRP A 204 -31.34 17.68 -0.39
CA TRP A 204 -29.96 17.26 -0.58
C TRP A 204 -29.02 18.45 -0.80
N ASN A 205 -27.85 18.38 -0.18
CA ASN A 205 -26.73 19.27 -0.37
C ASN A 205 -25.50 18.46 -0.79
N ASN A 206 -25.03 18.71 -2.00
CA ASN A 206 -23.83 18.09 -2.55
C ASN A 206 -22.67 19.08 -2.42
N GLY A 207 -21.66 18.69 -1.65
CA GLY A 207 -20.44 19.47 -1.49
C GLY A 207 -19.58 19.48 -2.75
N PRO A 208 -18.53 20.33 -2.76
CA PRO A 208 -17.57 20.34 -3.85
C PRO A 208 -16.77 19.04 -3.89
N ALA A 209 -16.25 18.72 -5.08
CA ALA A 209 -15.25 17.66 -5.24
C ALA A 209 -13.95 18.06 -4.52
N THR A 210 -13.34 17.10 -3.82
CA THR A 210 -12.05 17.24 -3.17
C THR A 210 -11.16 16.11 -3.64
N ALA A 211 -9.97 16.44 -4.15
CA ALA A 211 -9.02 15.43 -4.65
C ALA A 211 -8.56 14.51 -3.52
N LEU A 212 -8.45 13.23 -3.82
CA LEU A 212 -7.75 12.25 -3.00
C LEU A 212 -6.26 12.32 -3.31
N ASN A 213 -5.43 12.08 -2.30
CA ASN A 213 -3.99 11.94 -2.44
C ASN A 213 -3.56 10.54 -2.00
N LEU A 214 -2.37 10.09 -2.41
CA LEU A 214 -1.77 8.90 -1.80
C LEU A 214 -1.53 9.14 -0.30
N GLY A 215 -1.66 8.07 0.49
CA GLY A 215 -1.60 8.11 1.96
C GLY A 215 -2.94 8.46 2.62
N THR A 216 -2.88 8.98 3.85
CA THR A 216 -4.05 9.23 4.69
C THR A 216 -4.91 10.40 4.19
N ASN A 217 -6.19 10.11 3.92
CA ASN A 217 -7.23 11.09 3.63
C ASN A 217 -8.29 11.04 4.72
N THR A 218 -8.58 12.19 5.34
CA THR A 218 -9.60 12.29 6.40
C THR A 218 -10.62 13.36 6.04
N LYS A 219 -11.91 13.05 6.23
CA LYS A 219 -12.99 14.04 6.18
C LYS A 219 -13.90 13.89 7.38
N THR A 220 -14.16 15.01 8.05
CA THR A 220 -15.21 15.13 9.08
C THR A 220 -16.30 16.09 8.63
N VAL A 221 -17.55 15.67 8.83
CA VAL A 221 -18.76 16.46 8.68
C VAL A 221 -19.27 16.79 10.09
N PRO A 222 -19.28 18.07 10.51
CA PRO A 222 -19.71 18.43 11.86
C PRO A 222 -21.14 18.02 12.18
N GLY A 223 -21.41 17.73 13.46
CA GLY A 223 -22.74 17.42 13.98
C GLY A 223 -23.74 18.57 13.82
N VAL A 224 -25.04 18.24 13.87
CA VAL A 224 -26.18 19.17 13.80
C VAL A 224 -27.27 18.77 14.80
N ALA A 225 -28.44 19.41 14.77
CA ALA A 225 -29.55 19.18 15.70
C ALA A 225 -30.80 18.59 15.03
N PHE A 226 -30.65 17.93 13.89
CA PHE A 226 -31.73 17.28 13.14
C PHE A 226 -31.22 16.00 12.48
N ASP A 227 -32.09 15.01 12.36
CA ASP A 227 -31.76 13.73 11.72
C ASP A 227 -31.44 13.94 10.25
N ARG A 228 -30.37 13.30 9.75
CA ARG A 228 -29.88 13.53 8.40
C ARG A 228 -29.18 12.32 7.83
N THR A 229 -29.19 12.22 6.51
CA THR A 229 -28.30 11.29 5.81
C THR A 229 -26.95 11.97 5.55
N VAL A 230 -25.84 11.26 5.75
CA VAL A 230 -24.49 11.68 5.36
C VAL A 230 -23.81 10.57 4.58
N LYS A 231 -23.32 10.91 3.39
CA LYS A 231 -22.65 10.02 2.44
C LYS A 231 -21.35 10.65 1.95
N PHE A 232 -20.34 9.83 1.75
CA PHE A 232 -19.11 10.19 1.03
C PHE A 232 -19.15 9.49 -0.32
N GLN A 233 -19.18 10.27 -1.39
CA GLN A 233 -19.18 9.74 -2.75
C GLN A 233 -17.79 9.84 -3.34
N PHE A 234 -17.37 8.81 -4.03
CA PHE A 234 -16.06 8.69 -4.67
C PHE A 234 -16.25 8.70 -6.18
N SER A 235 -15.31 9.34 -6.89
CA SER A 235 -15.42 9.51 -8.34
C SER A 235 -14.92 8.32 -9.16
N SER A 236 -14.35 7.30 -8.51
CA SER A 236 -13.80 6.11 -9.14
C SER A 236 -13.77 4.95 -8.15
N GLY A 237 -14.18 3.76 -8.61
CA GLY A 237 -14.04 2.49 -7.88
C GLY A 237 -12.62 1.95 -7.89
N ASP A 238 -11.81 2.36 -8.88
CA ASP A 238 -10.40 1.96 -9.03
C ASP A 238 -9.45 2.59 -7.99
N VAL A 239 -9.96 3.35 -7.02
CA VAL A 239 -9.15 3.84 -5.91
C VAL A 239 -8.83 2.66 -5.01
N GLU A 240 -7.55 2.38 -4.78
CA GLU A 240 -7.14 1.34 -3.84
C GLU A 240 -6.74 1.93 -2.49
N PHE A 241 -7.06 1.23 -1.42
CA PHE A 241 -6.72 1.62 -0.05
C PHE A 241 -6.35 0.41 0.80
N SER A 242 -5.59 0.63 1.87
CA SER A 242 -5.21 -0.43 2.80
C SER A 242 -5.95 -0.40 4.12
N THR A 243 -6.42 0.77 4.55
CA THR A 243 -7.23 0.92 5.76
C THR A 243 -8.36 1.89 5.51
N LEU A 244 -9.51 1.62 6.12
CA LEU A 244 -10.67 2.48 6.12
C LEU A 244 -11.30 2.46 7.51
N THR A 245 -11.54 3.63 8.07
CA THR A 245 -12.38 3.80 9.26
C THR A 245 -13.55 4.71 8.95
N LEU A 246 -14.71 4.36 9.50
CA LEU A 246 -15.95 5.12 9.39
C LEU A 246 -16.43 5.44 10.81
N ASN A 247 -16.57 6.73 11.10
CA ASN A 247 -16.93 7.24 12.42
C ASN A 247 -16.01 6.74 13.56
N GLY A 248 -14.76 6.42 13.23
CA GLY A 248 -13.76 5.94 14.20
C GLY A 248 -13.71 4.42 14.36
N GLU A 249 -14.59 3.68 13.70
CA GLU A 249 -14.60 2.21 13.67
C GLU A 249 -13.95 1.69 12.38
N ASP A 250 -13.17 0.62 12.49
CA ASP A 250 -12.56 -0.03 11.33
C ASP A 250 -13.64 -0.64 10.42
N VAL A 251 -13.49 -0.44 9.11
CA VAL A 251 -14.36 -1.00 8.09
C VAL A 251 -13.64 -2.18 7.45
N SER A 252 -14.24 -3.37 7.56
CA SER A 252 -13.79 -4.55 6.82
C SER A 252 -14.45 -4.59 5.45
N CYS A 253 -13.67 -4.94 4.43
CA CYS A 253 -14.14 -5.16 3.06
C CYS A 253 -14.32 -6.65 2.74
N GLU A 254 -14.24 -7.51 3.76
CA GLU A 254 -14.62 -8.90 3.59
C GLU A 254 -16.11 -8.95 3.28
N ALA A 255 -16.46 -9.64 2.19
CA ALA A 255 -17.86 -9.88 1.87
C ALA A 255 -18.55 -10.48 3.09
N ALA A 256 -19.64 -9.87 3.54
CA ALA A 256 -20.37 -10.36 4.70
C ALA A 256 -20.59 -11.87 4.50
N ALA A 257 -20.03 -12.69 5.40
CA ALA A 257 -20.12 -14.13 5.28
C ALA A 257 -21.60 -14.45 5.07
N VAL A 258 -21.94 -15.06 3.93
CA VAL A 258 -23.30 -15.53 3.69
C VAL A 258 -23.63 -16.40 4.88
N GLU A 259 -24.53 -15.94 5.76
CA GLU A 259 -24.93 -16.72 6.93
C GLU A 259 -25.62 -17.98 6.40
N THR A 260 -24.83 -19.04 6.26
CA THR A 260 -25.31 -20.33 5.81
C THR A 260 -26.02 -20.97 6.99
N LEU A 261 -27.35 -20.91 6.98
CA LEU A 261 -28.17 -21.69 7.90
C LEU A 261 -27.93 -23.17 7.64
N THR A 262 -27.02 -23.77 8.41
CA THR A 262 -26.74 -25.20 8.36
C THR A 262 -27.73 -25.93 9.24
N VAL A 263 -28.65 -26.69 8.65
CA VAL A 263 -29.58 -27.55 9.41
C VAL A 263 -29.09 -28.99 9.41
N THR A 264 -28.56 -29.43 10.54
CA THR A 264 -28.16 -30.83 10.75
C THR A 264 -29.35 -31.64 11.24
N THR A 265 -29.73 -32.70 10.51
CA THR A 265 -30.79 -33.63 10.92
C THR A 265 -30.24 -35.05 11.05
N THR A 266 -30.60 -35.73 12.13
CA THR A 266 -30.30 -37.16 12.36
C THR A 266 -31.61 -37.92 12.41
N ALA A 267 -31.81 -38.86 11.49
CA ALA A 267 -33.02 -39.67 11.42
C ALA A 267 -32.75 -41.11 11.88
N CYS A 268 -33.69 -41.70 12.62
CA CYS A 268 -33.65 -43.13 12.96
C CYS A 268 -33.88 -44.00 11.72
N SER A 269 -33.43 -45.26 11.75
CA SER A 269 -33.50 -46.20 10.62
C SER A 269 -34.93 -46.52 10.14
N SER A 270 -35.95 -46.25 10.95
CA SER A 270 -37.37 -46.43 10.60
C SER A 270 -38.03 -45.18 10.00
N ALA A 271 -37.32 -44.07 9.87
CA ALA A 271 -37.88 -42.85 9.32
C ALA A 271 -38.12 -43.00 7.81
N SER A 272 -39.34 -42.70 7.36
CA SER A 272 -39.73 -42.73 5.94
C SER A 272 -39.76 -41.35 5.28
N SER A 273 -39.72 -40.26 6.05
CA SER A 273 -39.69 -38.89 5.54
C SER A 273 -39.21 -37.88 6.59
N VAL A 274 -38.56 -36.81 6.13
CA VAL A 274 -38.24 -35.61 6.91
C VAL A 274 -38.84 -34.41 6.16
N ALA A 275 -39.60 -33.57 6.85
CA ALA A 275 -40.22 -32.39 6.26
C ALA A 275 -39.98 -31.17 7.14
N MET A 276 -39.58 -30.05 6.54
CA MET A 276 -39.52 -28.75 7.19
C MET A 276 -40.73 -27.94 6.74
N THR A 277 -41.50 -27.42 7.69
CA THR A 277 -42.71 -26.63 7.40
C THR A 277 -42.60 -25.25 8.04
N GLY A 278 -42.94 -24.20 7.30
CA GLY A 278 -43.01 -22.83 7.83
C GLY A 278 -43.99 -21.95 7.04
N PRO A 279 -44.39 -20.79 7.59
CA PRO A 279 -45.46 -19.95 7.02
C PRO A 279 -45.17 -19.35 5.64
N TRP A 280 -43.91 -19.44 5.19
CA TRP A 280 -43.39 -18.76 4.00
C TRP A 280 -43.00 -19.72 2.86
N TRP A 281 -43.30 -21.00 2.98
CA TRP A 281 -42.94 -22.04 1.99
C TRP A 281 -44.18 -22.68 1.34
N GLY A 282 -45.24 -21.90 1.17
CA GLY A 282 -46.47 -22.28 0.47
C GLY A 282 -46.60 -21.58 -0.87
#